data_AF-A0A7Z9RA13-F1
#
_entry.id   AF-A0A7Z9RA13-F1
#
_cell.length_a   1.000
_cell.length_b   1.000
_cell.length_c   1.000
_cell.angle_alpha   90.00
_cell.angle_beta   90.00
_cell.angle_gamma   90.00
#
_symmetry.space_group_name_H-M   'P 1'
#
loop_
_entity.id
_entity.type
_entity.pdbx_description
1 polymer ?
#
loop_
_entity_poly.entity_id
_entity_poly.type
_entity_poly.pdbx_seq_one_letter_code
_entity_poly.pdbx_strand_id
1 'polypeptide(L)'
;MNKSDVLKGYEAGNSFKGEELIRIDLSHIKLVKVDFSEANLQFAEFKDTNLSESNFNYADLSNANLSGAILRKAFLVGANLTNANLERTDLRGAFLGGSTLSSTNFRDANLKGAIIGSPNWIALDTFSAHTNFEGANLENTIFGETTPKGVSMLGAKLTNAYLYEVNFSESVYHPQQLEEAIINKIVQSSPVKPAQLK
;
A
#
# COMPACT_ATOMS: atom_id res chain seq x y z
N MET A 1 -4.23 24.69 3.68
CA MET A 1 -5.70 24.52 3.56
C MET A 1 -6.20 23.76 4.79
N ASN A 2 -7.42 24.02 5.29
CA ASN A 2 -8.01 23.25 6.41
C ASN A 2 -9.12 22.27 5.92
N LYS A 3 -9.63 21.41 6.80
CA LYS A 3 -10.69 20.43 6.47
C LYS A 3 -11.93 21.05 5.83
N SER A 4 -12.37 22.23 6.30
CA SER A 4 -13.54 22.94 5.76
C SER A 4 -13.28 23.42 4.34
N ASP A 5 -12.09 23.92 4.06
CA ASP A 5 -11.71 24.37 2.72
C ASP A 5 -11.68 23.19 1.73
N VAL A 6 -11.14 22.04 2.14
CA VAL A 6 -11.15 20.81 1.33
C VAL A 6 -12.57 20.33 1.07
N LEU A 7 -13.45 20.34 2.07
CA LEU A 7 -14.84 19.91 1.89
C LEU A 7 -15.60 20.83 0.92
N LYS A 8 -15.44 22.15 1.03
CA LYS A 8 -16.02 23.10 0.07
C LYS A 8 -15.45 22.91 -1.33
N GLY A 9 -14.14 22.70 -1.44
CA GLY A 9 -13.50 22.41 -2.71
C GLY A 9 -14.01 21.10 -3.33
N TYR A 10 -14.17 20.06 -2.52
CA TYR A 10 -14.72 18.78 -2.94
C TYR A 10 -16.16 18.93 -3.47
N GLU A 11 -17.01 19.65 -2.75
CA GLU A 11 -18.39 19.95 -3.20
C GLU A 11 -18.44 20.75 -4.50
N ALA A 12 -17.44 21.62 -4.73
CA ALA A 12 -17.28 22.37 -5.97
C ALA A 12 -16.65 21.55 -7.11
N GLY A 13 -16.20 20.32 -6.86
CA GLY A 13 -15.52 19.47 -7.85
C GLY A 13 -14.06 19.86 -8.11
N ASN A 14 -13.41 20.52 -7.16
CA ASN A 14 -12.02 20.94 -7.28
C ASN A 14 -11.05 19.74 -7.25
N SER A 15 -9.96 19.87 -7.99
CA SER A 15 -8.76 19.06 -7.80
C SER A 15 -7.92 19.65 -6.67
N PHE A 16 -7.19 18.79 -5.96
CA PHE A 16 -6.18 19.14 -4.96
C PHE A 16 -4.79 18.67 -5.41
N LYS A 17 -4.59 18.57 -6.73
CA LYS A 17 -3.33 18.21 -7.34
C LYS A 17 -2.23 19.20 -6.93
N GLY A 18 -1.10 18.68 -6.44
CA GLY A 18 0.07 19.48 -6.07
C GLY A 18 -0.14 20.39 -4.84
N GLU A 19 -1.25 20.25 -4.12
CA GLU A 19 -1.55 21.09 -2.97
C GLU A 19 -0.70 20.72 -1.74
N GLU A 20 -0.41 21.73 -0.91
CA GLU A 20 0.27 21.57 0.37
C GLU A 20 -0.76 21.32 1.48
N LEU A 21 -0.90 20.04 1.84
CA LEU A 21 -1.89 19.49 2.77
C LEU A 21 -1.24 18.72 3.93
N ILE A 22 0.00 19.10 4.28
CA ILE A 22 0.76 18.52 5.40
C ILE A 22 -0.07 18.58 6.69
N ARG A 23 -0.15 17.47 7.43
CA ARG A 23 -0.89 17.32 8.70
C ARG A 23 -2.38 17.62 8.62
N ILE A 24 -2.99 17.60 7.44
CA ILE A 24 -4.43 17.83 7.33
C ILE A 24 -5.20 16.69 7.98
N ASP A 25 -6.24 17.01 8.74
CA ASP A 25 -7.20 16.02 9.23
C ASP A 25 -8.41 15.93 8.29
N LEU A 26 -8.43 14.86 7.51
CA LEU A 26 -9.51 14.45 6.61
C LEU A 26 -10.10 13.10 7.05
N SER A 27 -10.08 12.79 8.35
CA SER A 27 -10.63 11.55 8.92
C SER A 27 -12.15 11.53 8.91
N HIS A 28 -12.75 10.34 8.82
CA HIS A 28 -14.18 10.06 8.97
C HIS A 28 -15.09 10.79 7.96
N ILE A 29 -14.59 11.12 6.77
CA ILE A 29 -15.36 11.79 5.71
C ILE A 29 -15.36 10.98 4.40
N LYS A 30 -16.11 11.47 3.42
CA LYS A 30 -16.19 10.89 2.08
C LYS A 30 -15.55 11.86 1.07
N LEU A 31 -14.50 11.39 0.41
CA LEU A 31 -13.70 12.10 -0.60
C LEU A 31 -13.41 11.14 -1.77
N VAL A 32 -14.49 10.69 -2.42
CA VAL A 32 -14.46 9.71 -3.53
C VAL A 32 -14.14 10.43 -4.83
N LYS A 33 -13.27 9.83 -5.67
CA LYS A 33 -12.84 10.37 -6.98
C LYS A 33 -12.16 11.74 -6.89
N VAL A 34 -11.40 11.97 -5.83
CA VAL A 34 -10.67 13.22 -5.63
C VAL A 34 -9.27 13.09 -6.21
N ASP A 35 -8.82 14.13 -6.90
CA ASP A 35 -7.46 14.20 -7.42
C ASP A 35 -6.53 14.88 -6.40
N PHE A 36 -5.74 14.07 -5.73
CA PHE A 36 -4.64 14.43 -4.83
C PHE A 36 -3.27 14.13 -5.47
N SER A 37 -3.20 13.95 -6.80
CA SER A 37 -1.91 13.63 -7.43
C SER A 37 -0.87 14.72 -7.15
N GLU A 38 0.39 14.31 -6.97
CA GLU A 38 1.51 15.22 -6.65
C GLU A 38 1.34 16.05 -5.36
N ALA A 39 0.27 15.86 -4.59
CA ALA A 39 0.01 16.63 -3.36
C ALA A 39 0.99 16.24 -2.25
N ASN A 40 1.32 17.21 -1.41
CA ASN A 40 2.08 16.98 -0.19
C ASN A 40 1.11 16.69 0.97
N LEU A 41 1.00 15.42 1.33
CA LEU A 41 0.09 14.87 2.35
C LEU A 41 0.87 14.23 3.51
N GLN A 42 2.11 14.68 3.74
CA GLN A 42 2.92 14.19 4.86
C GLN A 42 2.15 14.35 6.17
N PHE A 43 2.11 13.30 6.99
CA PHE A 43 1.40 13.26 8.27
C PHE A 43 -0.13 13.54 8.18
N ALA A 44 -0.74 13.43 7.01
CA ALA A 44 -2.19 13.60 6.87
C ALA A 44 -2.96 12.48 7.59
N GLU A 45 -4.10 12.83 8.19
CA GLU A 45 -5.01 11.89 8.85
C GLU A 45 -6.21 11.60 7.93
N PHE A 46 -6.31 10.36 7.47
CA PHE A 46 -7.36 9.82 6.60
C PHE A 46 -8.09 8.63 7.24
N LYS A 47 -8.07 8.55 8.58
CA LYS A 47 -8.64 7.43 9.31
C LYS A 47 -10.13 7.26 8.98
N ASP A 48 -10.51 6.04 8.63
CA ASP A 48 -11.89 5.67 8.26
C ASP A 48 -12.50 6.55 7.13
N THR A 49 -11.67 7.13 6.27
CA THR A 49 -12.11 8.00 5.17
C THR A 49 -12.39 7.20 3.91
N ASN A 50 -13.48 7.53 3.21
CA ASN A 50 -13.77 6.93 1.92
C ASN A 50 -13.07 7.72 0.80
N LEU A 51 -11.99 7.14 0.27
CA LEU A 51 -11.13 7.63 -0.79
C LEU A 51 -11.21 6.75 -2.05
N SER A 52 -12.33 6.04 -2.25
CA SER A 52 -12.50 5.14 -3.38
C SER A 52 -12.29 5.89 -4.70
N GLU A 53 -11.57 5.27 -5.63
CA GLU A 53 -11.27 5.80 -6.96
C GLU A 53 -10.52 7.16 -6.97
N SER A 54 -9.99 7.60 -5.82
CA SER A 54 -9.18 8.83 -5.75
C SER A 54 -7.79 8.62 -6.32
N ASN A 55 -7.19 9.70 -6.82
CA ASN A 55 -5.87 9.71 -7.44
C ASN A 55 -4.84 10.31 -6.47
N PHE A 56 -3.87 9.51 -6.06
CA PHE A 56 -2.72 9.87 -5.24
C PHE A 56 -1.40 9.62 -5.98
N ASN A 57 -1.42 9.53 -7.31
CA ASN A 57 -0.20 9.29 -8.07
C ASN A 57 0.84 10.35 -7.74
N TYR A 58 2.05 9.90 -7.42
CA TYR A 58 3.19 10.76 -7.02
C TYR A 58 2.94 11.66 -5.80
N ALA A 59 1.87 11.43 -5.02
CA ALA A 59 1.64 12.16 -3.78
C ALA A 59 2.64 11.72 -2.70
N ASP A 60 3.01 12.64 -1.81
CA ASP A 60 3.77 12.31 -0.61
C ASP A 60 2.82 12.04 0.55
N LEU A 61 2.59 10.77 0.85
CA LEU A 61 1.78 10.28 1.96
C LEU A 61 2.65 9.76 3.11
N SER A 62 3.92 10.18 3.19
CA SER A 62 4.81 9.66 4.22
C SER A 62 4.31 10.01 5.63
N ASN A 63 4.33 9.02 6.51
CA ASN A 63 3.79 9.09 7.87
C ASN A 63 2.28 9.39 7.95
N ALA A 64 1.52 9.29 6.85
CA ALA A 64 0.07 9.48 6.88
C ALA A 64 -0.65 8.30 7.58
N ASN A 65 -1.78 8.60 8.21
CA ASN A 65 -2.63 7.59 8.84
C ASN A 65 -3.86 7.32 7.97
N LEU A 66 -3.87 6.19 7.29
CA LEU A 66 -4.95 5.71 6.42
C LEU A 66 -5.68 4.49 7.03
N SER A 67 -5.51 4.26 8.34
CA SER A 67 -6.11 3.10 9.01
C SER A 67 -7.63 3.07 8.84
N GLY A 68 -8.16 1.92 8.47
CA GLY A 68 -9.60 1.74 8.19
C GLY A 68 -10.14 2.49 6.97
N ALA A 69 -9.32 3.23 6.23
CA ALA A 69 -9.77 3.95 5.04
C ALA A 69 -10.25 3.00 3.93
N ILE A 70 -11.07 3.53 3.01
CA ILE A 70 -11.54 2.82 1.83
C ILE A 70 -10.85 3.40 0.60
N LEU A 71 -9.88 2.69 0.04
CA LEU A 71 -9.07 3.06 -1.13
C LEU A 71 -9.34 2.12 -2.32
N ARG A 72 -10.58 1.61 -2.45
CA ARG A 72 -10.95 0.72 -3.55
C ARG A 72 -10.67 1.38 -4.89
N LYS A 73 -9.91 0.69 -5.75
CA LYS A 73 -9.51 1.18 -7.08
C LYS A 73 -8.81 2.55 -7.06
N ALA A 74 -8.20 2.94 -5.93
CA ALA A 74 -7.42 4.16 -5.87
C ALA A 74 -6.13 4.03 -6.70
N PHE A 75 -5.67 5.15 -7.23
CA PHE A 75 -4.39 5.24 -7.94
C PHE A 75 -3.32 5.77 -6.98
N LEU A 76 -2.29 4.97 -6.71
CA LEU A 76 -1.19 5.26 -5.79
C LEU A 76 0.17 5.07 -6.51
N VAL A 77 0.18 5.17 -7.83
CA VAL A 77 1.37 4.91 -8.66
C VAL A 77 2.44 5.95 -8.31
N GLY A 78 3.63 5.47 -7.94
CA GLY A 78 4.74 6.35 -7.55
C GLY A 78 4.52 7.15 -6.25
N ALA A 79 3.47 6.89 -5.48
CA ALA A 79 3.23 7.57 -4.21
C ALA A 79 4.31 7.19 -3.16
N ASN A 80 4.66 8.14 -2.29
CA ASN A 80 5.52 7.85 -1.14
C ASN A 80 4.65 7.48 0.07
N LEU A 81 4.63 6.19 0.45
CA LEU A 81 3.90 5.66 1.61
C LEU A 81 4.84 5.31 2.77
N THR A 82 6.05 5.88 2.80
CA THR A 82 7.05 5.59 3.84
C THR A 82 6.46 5.84 5.23
N ASN A 83 6.53 4.84 6.12
CA ASN A 83 5.94 4.87 7.48
C ASN A 83 4.41 5.11 7.54
N ALA A 84 3.68 5.01 6.42
CA ALA A 84 2.23 5.20 6.43
C ALA A 84 1.53 4.04 7.15
N ASN A 85 0.46 4.35 7.86
CA ASN A 85 -0.39 3.35 8.50
C ASN A 85 -1.60 3.00 7.62
N LEU A 86 -1.61 1.81 7.03
CA LEU A 86 -2.68 1.25 6.20
C LEU A 86 -3.34 0.03 6.88
N GLU A 87 -3.28 -0.05 8.22
CA GLU A 87 -3.92 -1.11 8.98
C GLU A 87 -5.42 -1.17 8.68
N ARG A 88 -5.93 -2.36 8.34
CA ARG A 88 -7.36 -2.63 8.04
C ARG A 88 -7.94 -1.78 6.91
N THR A 89 -7.10 -1.19 6.05
CA THR A 89 -7.55 -0.42 4.88
C THR A 89 -8.12 -1.34 3.80
N ASP A 90 -9.16 -0.89 3.09
CA ASP A 90 -9.72 -1.58 1.93
C ASP A 90 -9.10 -1.06 0.63
N LEU A 91 -8.07 -1.74 0.13
CA LEU A 91 -7.29 -1.43 -1.07
C LEU A 91 -7.69 -2.28 -2.29
N ARG A 92 -8.88 -2.87 -2.30
CA ARG A 92 -9.27 -3.79 -3.38
C ARG A 92 -9.16 -3.15 -4.75
N GLY A 93 -8.40 -3.79 -5.64
CA GLY A 93 -8.14 -3.31 -7.00
C GLY A 93 -7.36 -2.00 -7.09
N ALA A 94 -6.69 -1.55 -6.03
CA ALA A 94 -5.85 -0.36 -6.06
C ALA A 94 -4.56 -0.58 -6.88
N PHE A 95 -3.99 0.51 -7.38
CA PHE A 95 -2.78 0.51 -8.20
C PHE A 95 -1.61 1.14 -7.43
N LEU A 96 -0.67 0.33 -6.94
CA LEU A 96 0.50 0.76 -6.13
C LEU A 96 1.83 0.57 -6.87
N GLY A 97 1.82 0.42 -8.20
CA GLY A 97 3.06 0.21 -8.95
C GLY A 97 4.03 1.39 -8.78
N GLY A 98 5.30 1.11 -8.47
CA GLY A 98 6.34 2.11 -8.28
C GLY A 98 6.24 2.96 -7.01
N SER A 99 5.27 2.71 -6.12
CA SER A 99 5.18 3.42 -4.84
C SER A 99 6.30 3.02 -3.89
N THR A 100 6.78 3.93 -3.04
CA THR A 100 7.66 3.58 -1.92
C THR A 100 6.84 3.07 -0.75
N LEU A 101 7.04 1.82 -0.34
CA LEU A 101 6.31 1.12 0.72
C LEU A 101 7.18 0.82 1.96
N SER A 102 8.30 1.53 2.09
CA SER A 102 9.24 1.33 3.21
C SER A 102 8.56 1.57 4.56
N SER A 103 8.58 0.56 5.43
CA SER A 103 8.00 0.64 6.78
C SER A 103 6.49 0.91 6.80
N THR A 104 5.79 0.63 5.70
CA THR A 104 4.34 0.77 5.61
C THR A 104 3.64 -0.37 6.35
N ASN A 105 2.61 -0.05 7.14
CA ASN A 105 1.83 -1.05 7.86
C ASN A 105 0.57 -1.44 7.07
N PHE A 106 0.55 -2.61 6.43
CA PHE A 106 -0.60 -3.22 5.77
C PHE A 106 -1.29 -4.30 6.62
N ARG A 107 -1.06 -4.33 7.94
CA ARG A 107 -1.66 -5.35 8.81
C ARG A 107 -3.17 -5.41 8.63
N ASP A 108 -3.70 -6.62 8.45
CA ASP A 108 -5.12 -6.91 8.22
C ASP A 108 -5.77 -6.12 7.06
N ALA A 109 -4.97 -5.51 6.17
CA ALA A 109 -5.48 -4.76 5.03
C ALA A 109 -6.04 -5.70 3.95
N ASN A 110 -7.00 -5.21 3.17
CA ASN A 110 -7.57 -5.97 2.06
C ASN A 110 -7.05 -5.44 0.72
N LEU A 111 -6.02 -6.09 0.18
CA LEU A 111 -5.40 -5.78 -1.10
C LEU A 111 -5.90 -6.69 -2.23
N LYS A 112 -7.01 -7.42 -2.07
CA LYS A 112 -7.47 -8.36 -3.09
C LYS A 112 -7.58 -7.71 -4.47
N GLY A 113 -6.90 -8.30 -5.46
CA GLY A 113 -6.84 -7.79 -6.83
C GLY A 113 -6.02 -6.51 -7.04
N ALA A 114 -5.30 -6.02 -6.03
CA ALA A 114 -4.43 -4.86 -6.17
C ALA A 114 -3.16 -5.20 -6.98
N ILE A 115 -2.57 -4.17 -7.57
CA ILE A 115 -1.31 -4.27 -8.32
C ILE A 115 -0.21 -3.62 -7.49
N ILE A 116 0.70 -4.45 -6.96
CA ILE A 116 1.80 -4.10 -6.06
C ILE A 116 3.10 -4.42 -6.81
N GLY A 117 3.56 -3.48 -7.63
CA GLY A 117 4.64 -3.70 -8.60
C GLY A 117 4.09 -3.90 -10.02
N SER A 118 4.91 -3.58 -11.03
CA SER A 118 4.58 -3.74 -12.44
C SER A 118 5.73 -4.44 -13.16
N PRO A 119 5.46 -5.25 -14.19
CA PRO A 119 6.49 -5.65 -15.12
C PRO A 119 7.14 -4.38 -15.67
N ASN A 120 8.46 -4.26 -15.60
CA ASN A 120 9.29 -3.09 -15.95
C ASN A 120 9.49 -2.00 -14.87
N TRP A 121 9.18 -2.26 -13.60
CA TRP A 121 9.48 -1.34 -12.49
C TRP A 121 10.34 -2.02 -11.43
N ILE A 122 11.65 -2.03 -11.67
CA ILE A 122 12.65 -2.37 -10.64
C ILE A 122 12.85 -1.15 -9.74
N ALA A 123 12.20 -1.15 -8.58
CA ALA A 123 12.47 -0.18 -7.52
C ALA A 123 13.23 -0.89 -6.38
N LEU A 124 14.55 -0.66 -6.34
CA LEU A 124 15.49 -1.34 -5.44
C LEU A 124 15.22 -1.11 -3.94
N ASP A 125 14.40 -0.11 -3.58
CA ASP A 125 14.07 0.27 -2.21
C ASP A 125 12.55 0.39 -1.97
N THR A 126 11.74 -0.38 -2.72
CA THR A 126 10.28 -0.39 -2.56
C THR A 126 9.87 -0.76 -1.14
N PHE A 127 10.55 -1.73 -0.53
CA PHE A 127 10.22 -2.28 0.78
C PHE A 127 11.38 -2.14 1.75
N SER A 128 11.04 -2.09 3.05
CA SER A 128 12.00 -2.23 4.15
C SER A 128 11.60 -3.39 5.07
N ALA A 129 12.51 -3.77 5.98
CA ALA A 129 12.28 -4.81 6.99
C ALA A 129 11.14 -4.52 7.96
N HIS A 130 10.62 -3.29 7.97
CA HIS A 130 9.51 -2.90 8.82
C HIS A 130 8.17 -2.86 8.05
N THR A 131 8.17 -3.20 6.75
CA THR A 131 6.91 -3.31 6.01
C THR A 131 6.15 -4.54 6.52
N ASN A 132 4.88 -4.38 6.83
CA ASN A 132 4.09 -5.40 7.50
C ASN A 132 2.84 -5.77 6.70
N PHE A 133 2.75 -7.01 6.20
CA PHE A 133 1.56 -7.58 5.56
C PHE A 133 0.86 -8.64 6.43
N GLU A 134 1.12 -8.66 7.75
CA GLU A 134 0.52 -9.65 8.64
C GLU A 134 -1.01 -9.67 8.54
N GLY A 135 -1.59 -10.85 8.31
CA GLY A 135 -3.03 -11.05 8.14
C GLY A 135 -3.63 -10.40 6.88
N ALA A 136 -2.84 -9.74 6.03
CA ALA A 136 -3.34 -9.05 4.86
C ALA A 136 -3.95 -10.01 3.83
N ASN A 137 -5.01 -9.57 3.16
CA ASN A 137 -5.58 -10.29 2.04
C ASN A 137 -4.90 -9.84 0.73
N LEU A 138 -4.04 -10.69 0.18
CA LEU A 138 -3.34 -10.49 -1.09
C LEU A 138 -3.90 -11.40 -2.20
N GLU A 139 -5.11 -11.93 -2.04
CA GLU A 139 -5.72 -12.81 -3.05
C GLU A 139 -5.79 -12.13 -4.41
N ASN A 140 -5.42 -12.84 -5.48
CA ASN A 140 -5.44 -12.33 -6.86
C ASN A 140 -4.63 -11.04 -7.08
N THR A 141 -3.71 -10.69 -6.19
CA THR A 141 -2.81 -9.55 -6.40
C THR A 141 -1.83 -9.82 -7.52
N ILE A 142 -1.33 -8.76 -8.16
CA ILE A 142 -0.10 -8.82 -8.94
C ILE A 142 1.00 -8.28 -8.04
N PHE A 143 2.02 -9.09 -7.77
CA PHE A 143 3.12 -8.75 -6.89
C PHE A 143 4.44 -9.16 -7.54
N GLY A 144 5.31 -8.21 -7.90
CA GLY A 144 6.54 -8.61 -8.56
C GLY A 144 7.60 -7.56 -8.82
N GLU A 145 8.72 -8.02 -9.38
CA GLU A 145 9.95 -7.25 -9.62
C GLU A 145 10.49 -6.58 -8.37
N THR A 146 10.50 -7.31 -7.25
CA THR A 146 10.82 -6.71 -5.96
C THR A 146 11.46 -7.70 -4.98
N THR A 147 12.30 -7.16 -4.10
CA THR A 147 12.93 -7.91 -3.01
C THR A 147 12.37 -7.38 -1.69
N PRO A 148 11.30 -7.97 -1.13
CA PRO A 148 10.74 -7.58 0.16
C PRO A 148 11.68 -7.98 1.31
N LYS A 149 12.78 -7.24 1.49
CA LYS A 149 13.76 -7.50 2.56
C LYS A 149 13.15 -7.29 3.93
N GLY A 150 13.17 -8.30 4.79
CA GLY A 150 12.69 -8.28 6.18
C GLY A 150 11.19 -8.14 6.35
N VAL A 151 10.40 -8.15 5.27
CA VAL A 151 8.95 -7.96 5.33
C VAL A 151 8.28 -9.11 6.06
N SER A 152 7.35 -8.81 6.98
CA SER A 152 6.50 -9.84 7.59
C SER A 152 5.28 -10.10 6.71
N MET A 153 5.09 -11.36 6.34
CA MET A 153 3.94 -11.83 5.58
C MET A 153 3.09 -12.81 6.41
N LEU A 154 3.32 -12.96 7.71
CA LEU A 154 2.68 -14.02 8.51
C LEU A 154 1.15 -13.93 8.45
N GLY A 155 0.50 -15.02 8.09
CA GLY A 155 -0.96 -15.09 7.96
C GLY A 155 -1.56 -14.36 6.75
N ALA A 156 -0.72 -13.70 5.93
CA ALA A 156 -1.17 -13.12 4.67
C ALA A 156 -1.71 -14.21 3.72
N LYS A 157 -2.81 -13.89 3.03
CA LYS A 157 -3.46 -14.80 2.07
C LYS A 157 -3.00 -14.49 0.66
N LEU A 158 -2.36 -15.45 0.00
CA LEU A 158 -1.79 -15.29 -1.34
C LEU A 158 -2.48 -16.14 -2.40
N THR A 159 -3.69 -16.64 -2.12
CA THR A 159 -4.45 -17.47 -3.06
C THR A 159 -4.60 -16.75 -4.41
N ASN A 160 -4.12 -17.38 -5.48
CA ASN A 160 -4.06 -16.87 -6.85
C ASN A 160 -3.29 -15.55 -7.01
N ALA A 161 -2.49 -15.13 -6.02
CA ALA A 161 -1.58 -14.00 -6.20
C ALA A 161 -0.56 -14.33 -7.29
N TYR A 162 -0.38 -13.45 -8.26
CA TYR A 162 0.62 -13.58 -9.31
C TYR A 162 1.94 -13.01 -8.83
N LEU A 163 2.86 -13.89 -8.44
CA LEU A 163 4.19 -13.57 -7.95
C LEU A 163 5.20 -13.68 -9.10
N TYR A 164 5.79 -12.57 -9.55
CA TYR A 164 6.78 -12.60 -10.63
C TYR A 164 8.08 -11.90 -10.24
N GLU A 165 9.22 -12.57 -10.40
CA GLU A 165 10.55 -12.03 -10.03
C GLU A 165 10.60 -11.48 -8.58
N VAL A 166 9.92 -12.16 -7.65
CA VAL A 166 9.94 -11.80 -6.22
C VAL A 166 11.02 -12.59 -5.50
N ASN A 167 11.76 -11.91 -4.61
CA ASN A 167 12.72 -12.56 -3.73
C ASN A 167 12.30 -12.45 -2.25
N PHE A 168 11.70 -13.53 -1.73
CA PHE A 168 11.32 -13.65 -0.32
C PHE A 168 12.44 -14.18 0.59
N SER A 169 13.69 -14.30 0.13
CA SER A 169 14.82 -14.85 0.90
C SER A 169 15.00 -14.19 2.27
N GLU A 170 14.69 -12.90 2.34
CA GLU A 170 14.87 -12.06 3.51
C GLU A 170 13.54 -11.77 4.23
N SER A 171 12.41 -12.34 3.78
CA SER A 171 11.09 -12.10 4.37
C SER A 171 10.73 -13.15 5.43
N VAL A 172 9.79 -12.80 6.32
CA VAL A 172 9.24 -13.71 7.35
C VAL A 172 7.88 -14.24 6.88
N TYR A 173 7.78 -15.54 6.61
CA TYR A 173 6.55 -16.19 6.15
C TYR A 173 6.54 -17.69 6.47
N HIS A 174 5.35 -18.30 6.45
CA HIS A 174 5.18 -19.75 6.43
C HIS A 174 5.20 -20.24 4.97
N PRO A 175 6.01 -21.27 4.62
CA PRO A 175 6.09 -21.79 3.25
C PRO A 175 4.75 -22.12 2.60
N GLN A 176 3.79 -22.62 3.40
CA GLN A 176 2.44 -22.98 2.95
C GLN A 176 1.68 -21.80 2.33
N GLN A 177 2.01 -20.57 2.72
CA GLN A 177 1.35 -19.37 2.18
C GLN A 177 1.62 -19.19 0.69
N LEU A 178 2.74 -19.72 0.18
CA LEU A 178 3.09 -19.62 -1.23
C LEU A 178 2.48 -20.75 -2.08
N GLU A 179 1.95 -21.82 -1.47
CA GLU A 179 1.44 -22.99 -2.18
C GLU A 179 0.24 -22.65 -3.09
N GLU A 180 -0.55 -21.65 -2.69
CA GLU A 180 -1.73 -21.22 -3.44
C GLU A 180 -1.47 -20.04 -4.39
N ALA A 181 -0.22 -19.56 -4.48
CA ALA A 181 0.16 -18.46 -5.37
C ALA A 181 0.51 -18.96 -6.78
N ILE A 182 0.29 -18.11 -7.79
CA ILE A 182 0.76 -18.34 -9.16
C ILE A 182 2.17 -17.78 -9.27
N ILE A 183 3.16 -18.67 -9.36
CA ILE A 183 4.58 -18.31 -9.26
C ILE A 183 5.24 -18.31 -10.63
N ASN A 184 5.81 -17.17 -11.04
CA ASN A 184 6.64 -17.03 -12.23
C ASN A 184 8.02 -16.46 -11.86
N LYS A 185 8.99 -17.37 -11.58
CA LYS A 185 10.38 -17.07 -11.19
C LYS A 185 10.51 -16.38 -9.82
N ILE A 186 10.67 -17.18 -8.76
CA ILE A 186 11.06 -16.70 -7.42
C ILE A 186 12.53 -17.07 -7.18
N VAL A 187 13.33 -16.12 -6.71
CA VAL A 187 14.64 -16.43 -6.13
C VAL A 187 14.36 -16.91 -4.71
N GLN A 188 14.36 -18.22 -4.48
CA GLN A 188 14.14 -18.81 -3.17
C GLN A 188 15.49 -19.02 -2.49
N SER A 189 15.69 -18.45 -1.30
CA SER A 189 16.49 -19.11 -0.28
C SER A 189 15.57 -19.48 0.89
N SER A 190 16.03 -20.42 1.73
CA SER A 190 15.31 -20.85 2.93
C SER A 190 14.73 -19.64 3.69
N PRO A 191 13.42 -19.63 4.03
CA PRO A 191 12.82 -18.51 4.76
C PRO A 191 13.54 -18.29 6.10
N VAL A 192 13.60 -17.04 6.55
CA VAL A 192 14.01 -16.72 7.91
C VAL A 192 12.98 -17.34 8.86
N LYS A 193 13.40 -18.34 9.64
CA LYS A 193 12.49 -19.05 10.55
C LYS A 193 12.03 -18.10 11.66
N PRO A 194 10.74 -18.12 12.06
CA PRO A 194 10.21 -17.25 13.13
C PRO A 194 11.01 -17.30 14.44
N ALA A 195 11.64 -18.44 14.75
CA ALA A 195 12.43 -18.65 15.96
C ALA A 195 13.82 -17.97 15.98
N GLN A 196 14.21 -17.26 14.91
CA GLN A 196 15.50 -16.57 14.82
C GLN A 196 15.40 -15.06 15.14
N LEU A 197 14.21 -14.55 15.45
CA LEU A 197 13.99 -13.17 15.89
C LEU A 197 14.35 -13.08 17.38
N LYS A 198 15.49 -12.46 17.69
CA LYS A 198 15.83 -11.98 19.04
C LYS A 198 15.39 -10.53 19.22
#